data_AF-D5U9Z1-F1
#
_entry.id   AF-D5U9Z1-F1
#
_cell.length_a   1.000
_cell.length_b   1.000
_cell.length_c   1.000
_cell.angle_alpha   90.00
_cell.angle_beta   90.00
_cell.angle_gamma   90.00
#
_symmetry.space_group_name_H-M   'P 1'
#
loop_
_entity.id
_entity.type
_entity.pdbx_description
1 polymer ?
#
loop_
_entity_poly.entity_id
_entity_poly.type
_entity_poly.pdbx_seq_one_letter_code
_entity_poly.pdbx_strand_id
1 'polypeptide(L)'
;MSFLDLLKTSFNKTYTQNFADTNISSLSGVIDLFATMGASRLKTDDELLKYFIDAWRESPELTAKSIMYLRDIRRGIGEREVFRKYINIMIRQNHTLTAIEILKTIPELGRWDDIIYIWYKNRQNKKISDFTKNIILEQLEKDKTADNVSLLAKWLPSENTSSQNTRNIAKELIQLLNINTKEYRKTLSSLRNKIKIVENNLREKDYTFDYSSVPSLAMRKYSKAFIRNDEKRYNNFFEDVKLGKVKLNTSVLTPFDVIREILDCDEEDKKSRREEFDLTWKNLPNIFGDNNLNAIAACDVSGSMGMALNGEPLICSVALAIYIAQLNKSAFHNHFIDFCGNSKIHDISNINNIVDVVDYVLRSSVDYSTNINSVFKALLNTAIKNHVPEEELPKYIIIISDMEFNQCELTNKTNFEYWKEIFNKNNYKLPRIIFWNVNSLSRIMPALKNDDVLFVSGRSQNVIKNIINIDKYDLANQDELSMILILDTLKDYNIDIKD
;
A
#
# COMPACT_ATOMS: atom_id res chain seq x y z
N MET A 1 16.67 30.27 9.19
CA MET A 1 16.59 29.94 7.75
C MET A 1 17.52 30.87 6.99
N SER A 2 18.39 30.36 6.11
CA SER A 2 19.31 31.19 5.33
C SER A 2 18.62 31.85 4.12
N PHE A 3 19.22 32.87 3.51
CA PHE A 3 18.70 33.45 2.26
C PHE A 3 18.60 32.40 1.14
N LEU A 4 19.55 31.47 1.08
CA LEU A 4 19.51 30.38 0.10
C LEU A 4 18.31 29.46 0.33
N ASP A 5 17.94 29.17 1.57
CA ASP A 5 16.77 28.34 1.88
C ASP A 5 15.45 29.04 1.51
N LEU A 6 15.37 30.36 1.74
CA LEU A 6 14.24 31.18 1.28
C LEU A 6 14.15 31.18 -0.25
N LEU A 7 15.29 31.31 -0.93
CA LEU A 7 15.35 31.27 -2.40
C LEU A 7 14.91 29.92 -2.95
N LYS A 8 15.40 28.80 -2.38
CA LYS A 8 14.95 27.44 -2.72
C LYS A 8 13.44 27.28 -2.54
N THR A 9 12.91 27.78 -1.42
CA THR A 9 11.46 27.71 -1.13
C THR A 9 10.64 28.52 -2.15
N SER A 10 11.13 29.69 -2.58
CA SER A 10 10.45 30.53 -3.58
C SER A 10 10.34 29.87 -4.97
N PHE A 11 11.33 29.06 -5.35
CA PHE A 11 11.31 28.29 -6.61
C PHE A 11 10.61 26.93 -6.48
N ASN A 12 10.16 26.56 -5.28
CA ASN A 12 9.54 25.27 -4.99
C ASN A 12 8.00 25.33 -5.01
N LYS A 13 7.40 26.27 -5.74
CA LYS A 13 5.94 26.44 -5.82
C LYS A 13 5.40 25.91 -7.16
N THR A 14 4.21 25.33 -7.11
CA THR A 14 3.46 24.83 -8.26
C THR A 14 1.98 24.75 -7.92
N TYR A 15 1.18 24.13 -8.78
CA TYR A 15 -0.26 23.96 -8.58
C TYR A 15 -0.67 22.49 -8.61
N THR A 16 -1.72 22.16 -7.85
CA THR A 16 -2.48 20.93 -8.04
C THR A 16 -3.19 20.95 -9.40
N GLN A 17 -3.70 19.80 -9.85
CA GLN A 17 -4.58 19.72 -11.02
C GLN A 17 -5.87 20.53 -10.84
N ASN A 18 -6.23 20.82 -9.59
CA ASN A 18 -7.37 21.64 -9.19
C ASN A 18 -6.98 23.10 -8.86
N PHE A 19 -5.83 23.56 -9.39
CA PHE A 19 -5.35 24.94 -9.31
C PHE A 19 -5.05 25.47 -7.89
N ALA A 20 -4.91 24.60 -6.90
CA ALA A 20 -4.47 24.99 -5.56
C ALA A 20 -2.95 25.18 -5.52
N ASP A 21 -2.48 26.24 -4.86
CA ASP A 21 -1.07 26.42 -4.56
C ASP A 21 -0.53 25.22 -3.77
N THR A 22 0.59 24.68 -4.22
CA THR A 22 1.28 23.54 -3.59
C THR A 22 2.78 23.63 -3.82
N ASN A 23 3.54 22.69 -3.28
CA ASN A 23 4.99 22.64 -3.47
C ASN A 23 5.36 21.59 -4.52
N ILE A 24 6.49 21.77 -5.22
CA ILE A 24 7.03 20.75 -6.14
C ILE A 24 7.60 19.57 -5.34
N SER A 25 8.23 19.88 -4.20
CA SER A 25 8.97 18.97 -3.33
C SER A 25 8.76 19.36 -1.87
N SER A 26 8.96 18.42 -0.95
CA SER A 26 9.08 18.71 0.48
C SER A 26 10.42 19.37 0.84
N LEU A 27 11.33 19.55 -0.14
CA LEU A 27 12.75 19.89 0.02
C LEU A 27 13.61 18.76 0.62
N SER A 28 13.10 17.53 0.64
CA SER A 28 13.85 16.29 0.86
C SER A 28 13.46 15.27 -0.20
N GLY A 29 14.43 14.79 -0.97
CA GLY A 29 14.24 13.74 -1.97
C GLY A 29 13.82 12.42 -1.35
N VAL A 30 14.34 12.09 -0.16
CA VAL A 30 13.97 10.87 0.58
C VAL A 30 12.52 10.92 1.03
N ILE A 31 12.07 12.05 1.59
CA ILE A 31 10.66 12.23 1.97
C ILE A 31 9.77 12.16 0.73
N ASP A 32 10.12 12.86 -0.36
CA ASP A 32 9.35 12.85 -1.60
C ASP A 32 9.19 11.44 -2.18
N LEU A 33 10.27 10.65 -2.19
CA LEU A 33 10.23 9.25 -2.63
C LEU A 33 9.29 8.44 -1.75
N PHE A 34 9.48 8.50 -0.43
CA PHE A 34 8.70 7.70 0.53
C PHE A 34 7.20 8.06 0.50
N ALA A 35 6.90 9.35 0.38
CA ALA A 35 5.56 9.92 0.30
C ALA A 35 4.79 9.56 -0.99
N THR A 36 5.46 9.06 -2.02
CA THR A 36 4.84 8.86 -3.34
C THR A 36 5.02 7.44 -3.90
N MET A 37 6.06 6.71 -3.51
CA MET A 37 6.43 5.43 -4.13
C MET A 37 5.33 4.37 -4.07
N GLY A 38 4.57 4.30 -2.97
CA GLY A 38 3.46 3.34 -2.83
C GLY A 38 2.24 3.67 -3.71
N ALA A 39 2.17 4.91 -4.20
CA ALA A 39 1.05 5.46 -4.95
C ALA A 39 1.37 5.71 -6.44
N SER A 40 2.56 5.34 -6.90
CA SER A 40 3.09 5.77 -8.21
C SER A 40 2.90 4.75 -9.35
N ARG A 41 1.85 3.92 -9.31
CA ARG A 41 1.61 2.88 -10.34
C ARG A 41 1.52 3.46 -11.76
N LEU A 42 0.84 4.61 -11.90
CA LEU A 42 0.63 5.29 -13.18
C LEU A 42 1.84 6.10 -13.66
N LYS A 43 2.84 6.35 -12.82
CA LYS A 43 4.02 7.12 -13.22
C LYS A 43 4.88 6.36 -14.22
N THR A 44 5.41 7.10 -15.19
CA THR A 44 6.40 6.62 -16.15
C THR A 44 7.77 6.42 -15.49
N ASP A 45 8.63 5.67 -16.15
CA ASP A 45 10.00 5.45 -15.70
C ASP A 45 10.79 6.77 -15.54
N ASP A 46 10.57 7.74 -16.43
CA ASP A 46 11.26 9.05 -16.39
C ASP A 46 10.78 9.92 -15.23
N GLU A 47 9.50 9.83 -14.86
CA GLU A 47 8.99 10.50 -13.66
C GLU A 47 9.53 9.86 -12.39
N LEU A 48 9.55 8.54 -12.31
CA LEU A 48 10.14 7.81 -11.17
C LEU A 48 11.65 8.04 -11.06
N LEU A 49 12.36 8.18 -12.19
CA LEU A 49 13.78 8.49 -12.22
C LEU A 49 14.10 9.79 -11.49
N LYS A 50 13.25 10.82 -11.61
CA LYS A 50 13.45 12.10 -10.93
C LYS A 50 13.43 11.94 -9.41
N TYR A 51 12.43 11.22 -8.87
CA TYR A 51 12.38 10.90 -7.43
C TYR A 51 13.58 10.07 -6.99
N PHE A 52 13.97 9.08 -7.80
CA PHE A 52 15.13 8.26 -7.52
C PHE A 52 16.42 9.08 -7.42
N ILE A 53 16.71 9.96 -8.41
CA ILE A 53 17.92 10.77 -8.42
C ILE A 53 17.98 11.70 -7.21
N ASP A 54 16.89 12.39 -6.89
CA ASP A 54 16.86 13.34 -5.78
C ASP A 54 17.01 12.63 -4.43
N ALA A 55 16.33 11.50 -4.22
CA ALA A 55 16.46 10.69 -3.01
C ALA A 55 17.85 10.06 -2.88
N TRP A 56 18.38 9.50 -3.97
CA TRP A 56 19.68 8.83 -3.98
C TRP A 56 20.82 9.81 -3.71
N ARG A 57 20.74 11.04 -4.24
CA ARG A 57 21.73 12.09 -3.94
C ARG A 57 21.71 12.49 -2.47
N GLU A 58 20.55 12.47 -1.84
CA GLU A 58 20.40 12.81 -0.43
C GLU A 58 20.84 11.66 0.49
N SER A 59 20.35 10.44 0.25
CA SER A 59 20.75 9.24 0.98
C SER A 59 20.54 7.98 0.13
N PRO A 60 21.61 7.39 -0.41
CA PRO A 60 21.55 6.09 -1.09
C PRO A 60 20.98 5.00 -0.19
N GLU A 61 21.36 5.00 1.09
CA GLU A 61 20.93 4.02 2.07
C GLU A 61 19.41 4.07 2.30
N LEU A 62 18.85 5.24 2.63
CA LEU A 62 17.41 5.38 2.86
C LEU A 62 16.61 5.15 1.58
N THR A 63 17.16 5.51 0.41
CA THR A 63 16.54 5.22 -0.89
C THR A 63 16.44 3.72 -1.13
N ALA A 64 17.54 2.98 -0.92
CA ALA A 64 17.56 1.53 -1.09
C ALA A 64 16.63 0.82 -0.09
N LYS A 65 16.65 1.23 1.19
CA LYS A 65 15.73 0.70 2.21
C LYS A 65 14.26 1.02 1.89
N SER A 66 13.98 2.21 1.35
CA SER A 66 12.62 2.57 0.90
C SER A 66 12.13 1.65 -0.22
N ILE A 67 13.01 1.30 -1.18
CA ILE A 67 12.69 0.35 -2.26
C ILE A 67 12.46 -1.07 -1.72
N MET A 68 13.20 -1.49 -0.69
CA MET A 68 12.94 -2.77 0.00
C MET A 68 11.59 -2.76 0.73
N TYR A 69 11.30 -1.72 1.50
CA TYR A 69 10.01 -1.51 2.18
C TYR A 69 8.83 -1.43 1.21
N LEU A 70 9.02 -0.80 0.06
CA LEU A 70 8.03 -0.75 -1.02
C LEU A 70 7.62 -2.16 -1.44
N ARG A 71 8.57 -3.11 -1.49
CA ARG A 71 8.31 -4.46 -1.97
C ARG A 71 7.83 -5.43 -0.90
N ASP A 72 8.21 -5.26 0.35
CA ASP A 72 7.88 -6.19 1.44
C ASP A 72 6.36 -6.40 1.55
N ILE A 73 5.89 -7.62 1.23
CA ILE A 73 4.46 -7.99 1.26
C ILE A 73 3.92 -8.27 2.66
N ARG A 74 4.79 -8.44 3.65
CA ARG A 74 4.43 -8.86 5.01
C ARG A 74 4.43 -7.67 5.95
N ARG A 75 5.47 -6.84 5.89
CA ARG A 75 5.69 -5.70 6.80
C ARG A 75 5.63 -4.36 6.08
N GLY A 76 5.80 -4.34 4.76
CA GLY A 76 5.84 -3.13 3.97
C GLY A 76 4.58 -2.85 3.15
N ILE A 77 4.78 -2.19 2.01
CA ILE A 77 3.70 -1.76 1.10
C ILE A 77 3.26 -2.91 0.19
N GLY A 78 4.19 -3.81 -0.18
CA GLY A 78 3.91 -4.91 -1.11
C GLY A 78 3.73 -4.48 -2.57
N GLU A 79 4.09 -3.25 -2.93
CA GLU A 79 3.89 -2.69 -4.26
C GLU A 79 4.93 -3.22 -5.26
N ARG A 80 4.46 -4.10 -6.14
CA ARG A 80 5.30 -4.91 -7.03
C ARG A 80 5.74 -4.16 -8.27
N GLU A 81 4.84 -3.42 -8.91
CA GLU A 81 5.12 -2.86 -10.24
C GLU A 81 6.08 -1.69 -10.14
N VAL A 82 5.85 -0.80 -9.17
CA VAL A 82 6.73 0.33 -8.92
C VAL A 82 8.10 -0.14 -8.41
N PHE A 83 8.15 -1.15 -7.55
CA PHE A 83 9.42 -1.79 -7.16
C PHE A 83 10.23 -2.25 -8.37
N ARG A 84 9.60 -2.99 -9.30
CA ARG A 84 10.26 -3.48 -10.52
C ARG A 84 10.77 -2.31 -11.37
N LYS A 85 10.02 -1.21 -11.48
CA LYS A 85 10.48 0.00 -12.18
C LYS A 85 11.72 0.59 -11.50
N TYR A 86 11.72 0.74 -10.17
CA TYR A 86 12.88 1.27 -9.44
C TYR A 86 14.13 0.40 -9.56
N ILE A 87 14.03 -0.93 -9.51
CA ILE A 87 15.20 -1.80 -9.74
C ILE A 87 15.75 -1.63 -11.17
N ASN A 88 14.88 -1.53 -12.19
CA ASN A 88 15.33 -1.23 -13.55
C ASN A 88 15.96 0.16 -13.66
N ILE A 89 15.45 1.15 -12.94
CA ILE A 89 16.04 2.49 -12.85
C ILE A 89 17.45 2.40 -12.24
N MET A 90 17.61 1.72 -11.10
CA MET A 90 18.92 1.53 -10.45
C MET A 90 19.94 0.91 -11.40
N ILE A 91 19.57 -0.15 -12.12
CA ILE A 91 20.46 -0.80 -13.09
C ILE A 91 20.86 0.16 -14.22
N ARG A 92 19.91 0.95 -14.76
CA ARG A 92 20.19 1.96 -15.80
C ARG A 92 21.05 3.12 -15.30
N GLN A 93 20.94 3.47 -14.02
CA GLN A 93 21.74 4.52 -13.38
C GLN A 93 23.07 3.99 -12.83
N ASN A 94 23.52 2.81 -13.28
CA ASN A 94 24.78 2.16 -12.87
C ASN A 94 24.87 1.72 -11.40
N HIS A 95 23.77 1.71 -10.65
CA HIS A 95 23.71 1.15 -9.29
C HIS A 95 23.38 -0.36 -9.31
N THR A 96 24.06 -1.10 -10.20
CA THR A 96 23.75 -2.51 -10.46
C THR A 96 24.09 -3.41 -9.28
N LEU A 97 25.19 -3.15 -8.56
CA LEU A 97 25.59 -4.01 -7.44
C LEU A 97 24.63 -3.83 -6.26
N THR A 98 24.23 -2.60 -5.97
CA THR A 98 23.25 -2.32 -4.92
C THR A 98 21.86 -2.88 -5.29
N ALA A 99 21.47 -2.81 -6.56
CA ALA A 99 20.25 -3.48 -7.04
C ALA A 99 20.30 -5.00 -6.82
N ILE A 100 21.46 -5.64 -7.02
CA ILE A 100 21.66 -7.07 -6.73
C ILE A 100 21.52 -7.35 -5.23
N GLU A 101 22.07 -6.50 -4.34
CA GLU A 101 21.88 -6.66 -2.89
C GLU A 101 20.39 -6.61 -2.50
N ILE A 102 19.61 -5.70 -3.09
CA ILE A 102 18.15 -5.69 -2.89
C ILE A 102 17.53 -7.00 -3.39
N LEU A 103 17.89 -7.45 -4.59
CA LEU A 103 17.30 -8.66 -5.19
C LEU A 103 17.59 -9.93 -4.37
N LYS A 104 18.71 -10.01 -3.65
CA LYS A 104 19.01 -11.13 -2.73
C LYS A 104 17.98 -11.29 -1.62
N THR A 105 17.32 -10.20 -1.22
CA THR A 105 16.32 -10.21 -0.13
C THR A 105 14.91 -10.62 -0.61
N ILE A 106 14.68 -10.67 -1.93
CA ILE A 106 13.37 -10.96 -2.52
C ILE A 106 12.75 -12.31 -2.15
N PRO A 107 13.51 -13.40 -1.94
CA PRO A 107 12.93 -14.65 -1.43
C PRO A 107 12.15 -14.48 -0.12
N GLU A 108 12.52 -13.50 0.71
CA GLU A 108 11.88 -13.19 1.99
C GLU A 108 10.83 -12.07 1.87
N LEU A 109 11.18 -10.98 1.17
CA LEU A 109 10.34 -9.78 1.09
C LEU A 109 9.22 -9.88 0.04
N GLY A 110 9.43 -10.64 -1.03
CA GLY A 110 8.63 -10.55 -2.24
C GLY A 110 8.32 -11.88 -2.89
N ARG A 111 8.47 -11.94 -4.22
CA ARG A 111 8.19 -13.14 -5.02
C ARG A 111 9.34 -13.41 -5.97
N TRP A 112 9.67 -14.69 -6.15
CA TRP A 112 10.73 -15.11 -7.05
C TRP A 112 10.54 -14.65 -8.51
N ASP A 113 9.31 -14.38 -8.97
CA ASP A 113 9.09 -13.84 -10.32
C ASP A 113 9.57 -12.40 -10.49
N ASP A 114 9.83 -11.66 -9.39
CA ASP A 114 10.46 -10.35 -9.46
C ASP A 114 11.90 -10.46 -9.99
N ILE A 115 12.67 -11.45 -9.52
CA ILE A 115 14.04 -11.70 -10.01
C ILE A 115 14.01 -12.07 -11.50
N ILE A 116 13.09 -12.95 -11.91
CA ILE A 116 12.95 -13.36 -13.31
C ILE A 116 12.58 -12.17 -14.20
N TYR A 117 11.67 -11.31 -13.75
CA TYR A 117 11.27 -10.12 -14.48
C TYR A 117 12.45 -9.16 -14.69
N ILE A 118 13.20 -8.86 -13.62
CA ILE A 118 14.36 -7.96 -13.67
C ILE A 118 15.46 -8.54 -14.56
N TRP A 119 15.76 -9.83 -14.41
CA TRP A 119 16.72 -10.50 -15.28
C TRP A 119 16.31 -10.43 -16.73
N TYR A 120 15.08 -10.83 -17.08
CA TYR A 120 14.65 -10.86 -18.48
C TYR A 120 14.73 -9.48 -19.15
N LYS A 121 14.41 -8.41 -18.41
CA LYS A 121 14.55 -7.02 -18.88
C LYS A 121 16.01 -6.55 -19.01
N ASN A 122 16.93 -7.13 -18.25
CA ASN A 122 18.34 -6.73 -18.19
C ASN A 122 19.31 -7.88 -18.53
N ARG A 123 18.88 -8.85 -19.33
CA ARG A 123 19.63 -10.11 -19.59
C ARG A 123 20.97 -9.89 -20.30
N GLN A 124 21.13 -8.76 -20.98
CA GLN A 124 22.39 -8.28 -21.53
C GLN A 124 23.42 -7.88 -20.46
N ASN A 125 22.99 -7.55 -19.24
CA ASN A 125 23.86 -7.24 -18.13
C ASN A 125 24.39 -8.54 -17.49
N LYS A 126 25.67 -8.84 -17.73
CA LYS A 126 26.31 -10.05 -17.24
C LYS A 126 26.20 -10.23 -15.72
N LYS A 127 26.35 -9.17 -14.92
CA LYS A 127 26.24 -9.24 -13.45
C LYS A 127 24.85 -9.73 -13.01
N ILE A 128 23.80 -9.24 -13.67
CA ILE A 128 22.40 -9.65 -13.39
C ILE A 128 22.15 -11.09 -13.82
N SER A 129 22.65 -11.49 -14.98
CA SER A 129 22.54 -12.87 -15.48
C SER A 129 23.29 -13.87 -14.59
N ASP A 130 24.51 -13.55 -14.17
CA ASP A 130 25.30 -14.39 -13.28
C ASP A 130 24.64 -14.50 -11.89
N PHE A 131 24.17 -13.38 -11.32
CA PHE A 131 23.41 -13.38 -10.07
C PHE A 131 22.16 -14.26 -10.15
N THR A 132 21.35 -14.06 -11.20
CA THR A 132 20.08 -14.78 -11.38
C THR A 132 20.30 -16.28 -11.54
N LYS A 133 21.33 -16.66 -12.31
CA LYS A 133 21.72 -18.06 -12.45
C LYS A 133 22.09 -18.67 -11.10
N ASN A 134 22.99 -18.02 -10.35
CA ASN A 134 23.52 -18.57 -9.11
C ASN A 134 22.43 -18.72 -8.05
N ILE A 135 21.63 -17.67 -7.80
CA ILE A 135 20.58 -17.71 -6.77
C ILE A 135 19.51 -18.78 -7.06
N ILE A 136 19.16 -18.99 -8.34
CA ILE A 136 18.19 -20.02 -8.73
C ILE A 136 18.78 -21.41 -8.57
N LEU A 137 20.00 -21.65 -9.05
CA LEU A 137 20.65 -22.96 -8.94
C LEU A 137 20.86 -23.35 -7.47
N GLU A 138 21.39 -22.44 -6.66
CA GLU A 138 21.60 -22.67 -5.22
C GLU A 138 20.29 -23.03 -4.50
N GLN A 139 19.21 -22.31 -4.79
CA GLN A 139 17.92 -22.60 -4.18
C GLN A 139 17.28 -23.89 -4.71
N LEU A 140 17.43 -24.21 -6.00
CA LEU A 140 16.96 -25.49 -6.55
C LEU A 140 17.67 -26.69 -5.91
N GLU A 141 18.97 -26.61 -5.65
CA GLU A 141 19.70 -27.68 -4.96
C GLU A 141 19.22 -27.88 -3.52
N LYS A 142 18.93 -26.79 -2.81
CA LYS A 142 18.30 -26.85 -1.47
C LYS A 142 16.90 -27.47 -1.54
N ASP A 143 16.07 -27.04 -2.49
CA ASP A 143 14.69 -27.52 -2.61
C ASP A 143 14.59 -29.00 -3.04
N LYS A 144 15.58 -29.52 -3.77
CA LYS A 144 15.63 -30.94 -4.16
C LYS A 144 15.72 -31.87 -2.95
N THR A 145 16.49 -31.49 -1.94
CA THR A 145 16.74 -32.29 -0.73
C THR A 145 15.82 -31.95 0.44
N ALA A 146 15.20 -30.77 0.43
CA ALA A 146 14.30 -30.34 1.49
C ALA A 146 12.93 -31.04 1.46
N ASP A 147 12.38 -31.28 2.65
CA ASP A 147 10.98 -31.66 2.85
C ASP A 147 10.06 -30.45 2.62
N ASN A 148 10.42 -29.30 3.20
CA ASN A 148 9.73 -28.02 3.03
C ASN A 148 10.46 -27.17 1.98
N VAL A 149 9.94 -27.22 0.75
CA VAL A 149 10.56 -26.52 -0.39
C VAL A 149 10.17 -25.05 -0.44
N SER A 150 11.04 -24.22 -1.02
CA SER A 150 10.74 -22.81 -1.26
C SER A 150 9.63 -22.61 -2.30
N LEU A 151 9.14 -21.38 -2.40
CA LEU A 151 8.19 -20.99 -3.45
C LEU A 151 8.86 -20.74 -4.82
N LEU A 152 10.16 -21.01 -4.99
CA LEU A 152 10.87 -20.78 -6.26
C LEU A 152 10.18 -21.49 -7.42
N ALA A 153 9.94 -22.80 -7.29
CA ALA A 153 9.32 -23.59 -8.36
C ALA A 153 7.90 -23.13 -8.73
N LYS A 154 7.16 -22.52 -7.78
CA LYS A 154 5.85 -21.91 -8.05
C LYS A 154 5.95 -20.78 -9.07
N TRP A 155 7.00 -19.96 -8.96
CA TRP A 155 7.16 -18.73 -9.75
C TRP A 155 8.02 -18.90 -11.01
N LEU A 156 8.80 -19.98 -11.11
CA LEU A 156 9.58 -20.26 -12.32
C LEU A 156 8.66 -20.49 -13.54
N PRO A 157 8.97 -19.87 -14.69
CA PRO A 157 8.12 -19.93 -15.88
C PRO A 157 8.10 -21.34 -16.48
N SER A 158 6.91 -21.80 -16.87
CA SER A 158 6.75 -23.08 -17.56
C SER A 158 6.75 -22.88 -19.07
N GLU A 159 7.47 -23.72 -19.80
CA GLU A 159 7.44 -23.74 -21.26
C GLU A 159 6.16 -24.33 -21.87
N ASN A 160 5.31 -24.99 -21.07
CA ASN A 160 4.05 -25.58 -21.50
C ASN A 160 2.84 -24.68 -21.21
N THR A 161 3.06 -23.47 -20.70
CA THR A 161 1.99 -22.49 -20.48
C THR A 161 1.39 -22.02 -21.80
N SER A 162 0.13 -21.59 -21.79
CA SER A 162 -0.56 -21.03 -22.96
C SER A 162 0.00 -19.65 -23.39
N SER A 163 0.64 -18.92 -22.47
CA SER A 163 1.24 -17.60 -22.73
C SER A 163 2.55 -17.70 -23.54
N GLN A 164 2.57 -17.16 -24.75
CA GLN A 164 3.77 -17.11 -25.60
C GLN A 164 4.94 -16.37 -24.91
N ASN A 165 4.65 -15.25 -24.24
CA ASN A 165 5.66 -14.48 -23.52
C ASN A 165 6.32 -15.31 -22.42
N THR A 166 5.52 -16.01 -21.61
CA THR A 166 6.05 -16.87 -20.55
C THR A 166 6.83 -18.06 -21.10
N ARG A 167 6.45 -18.62 -22.25
CA ARG A 167 7.25 -19.65 -22.95
C ARG A 167 8.61 -19.14 -23.38
N ASN A 168 8.70 -17.93 -23.92
CA ASN A 168 9.97 -17.34 -24.34
C ASN A 168 10.89 -17.11 -23.14
N ILE A 169 10.37 -16.53 -22.05
CA ILE A 169 11.12 -16.34 -20.80
C ILE A 169 11.62 -17.70 -20.28
N ALA A 170 10.79 -18.74 -20.30
CA ALA A 170 11.20 -20.09 -19.87
C ALA A 170 12.36 -20.63 -20.71
N LYS A 171 12.31 -20.51 -22.04
CA LYS A 171 13.37 -21.00 -22.93
C LYS A 171 14.69 -20.30 -22.68
N GLU A 172 14.69 -18.98 -22.58
CA GLU A 172 15.90 -18.20 -22.29
C GLU A 172 16.44 -18.51 -20.89
N LEU A 173 15.55 -18.70 -19.90
CA LEU A 173 15.95 -19.04 -18.54
C LEU A 173 16.61 -20.42 -18.47
N ILE A 174 16.05 -21.41 -19.16
CA ILE A 174 16.63 -22.77 -19.25
C ILE A 174 18.05 -22.70 -19.84
N GLN A 175 18.26 -21.87 -20.88
CA GLN A 175 19.57 -21.64 -21.47
C GLN A 175 20.54 -20.99 -20.47
N LEU A 176 20.11 -19.97 -19.72
CA LEU A 176 20.93 -19.33 -18.68
C LEU A 176 21.38 -20.35 -17.62
N LEU A 177 20.43 -21.17 -17.14
CA LEU A 177 20.69 -22.16 -16.10
C LEU A 177 21.56 -23.33 -16.60
N ASN A 178 21.69 -23.51 -17.92
CA ASN A 178 22.39 -24.63 -18.54
C ASN A 178 21.84 -26.00 -18.08
N ILE A 179 20.51 -26.11 -18.00
CA ILE A 179 19.79 -27.34 -17.62
C ILE A 179 19.06 -27.88 -18.85
N ASN A 180 18.94 -29.21 -18.96
CA ASN A 180 18.11 -29.81 -20.00
C ASN A 180 16.62 -29.47 -19.78
N THR A 181 15.93 -29.03 -20.83
CA THR A 181 14.47 -28.80 -20.85
C THR A 181 13.66 -29.91 -20.15
N LYS A 182 13.98 -31.19 -20.42
CA LYS A 182 13.29 -32.33 -19.79
C LYS A 182 13.50 -32.37 -18.28
N GLU A 183 14.73 -32.09 -17.85
CA GLU A 183 15.10 -32.04 -16.43
C GLU A 183 14.40 -30.88 -15.73
N TYR A 184 14.43 -29.68 -16.32
CA TYR A 184 13.75 -28.50 -15.80
C TYR A 184 12.26 -28.76 -15.56
N ARG A 185 11.54 -29.34 -16.54
CA ARG A 185 10.12 -29.71 -16.36
C ARG A 185 9.89 -30.70 -15.23
N LYS A 186 10.73 -31.75 -15.13
CA LYS A 186 10.60 -32.77 -14.08
C LYS A 186 10.85 -32.17 -12.70
N THR A 187 11.87 -31.32 -12.57
CA THR A 187 12.18 -30.61 -11.32
C THR A 187 11.01 -29.73 -10.89
N LEU A 188 10.47 -28.90 -11.80
CA LEU A 188 9.31 -28.06 -11.49
C LEU A 188 8.07 -28.89 -11.08
N SER A 189 7.79 -29.98 -11.79
CA SER A 189 6.65 -30.85 -11.45
C SER A 189 6.81 -31.48 -10.07
N SER A 190 8.01 -32.01 -9.76
CA SER A 190 8.31 -32.62 -8.46
C SER A 190 8.17 -31.61 -7.33
N LEU A 191 8.79 -30.42 -7.47
CA LEU A 191 8.74 -29.39 -6.44
C LEU A 191 7.34 -28.80 -6.27
N ARG A 192 6.57 -28.57 -7.35
CA ARG A 192 5.19 -28.07 -7.24
C ARG A 192 4.26 -29.05 -6.54
N ASN A 193 4.47 -30.35 -6.72
CA ASN A 193 3.74 -31.38 -5.98
C ASN A 193 4.03 -31.31 -4.48
N LYS A 194 5.28 -31.02 -4.08
CA LYS A 194 5.64 -30.79 -2.67
C LYS A 194 5.01 -29.50 -2.10
N ILE A 195 4.86 -28.43 -2.89
CA ILE A 195 4.27 -27.15 -2.44
C ILE A 195 2.75 -27.28 -2.12
N LYS A 196 2.04 -28.26 -2.71
CA LYS A 196 0.58 -28.45 -2.56
C LYS A 196 -0.23 -27.19 -2.86
N ILE A 197 -0.02 -26.59 -4.04
CA ILE A 197 -0.78 -25.40 -4.46
C ILE A 197 -2.27 -25.74 -4.69
N VAL A 198 -3.16 -24.87 -4.21
CA VAL A 198 -4.63 -25.07 -4.32
C VAL A 198 -5.09 -25.18 -5.78
N GLU A 199 -4.37 -24.55 -6.72
CA GLU A 199 -4.66 -24.63 -8.14
C GLU A 199 -4.53 -26.06 -8.69
N ASN A 200 -3.70 -26.92 -8.10
CA ASN A 200 -3.60 -28.32 -8.50
C ASN A 200 -4.86 -29.10 -8.11
N ASN A 201 -5.31 -28.90 -6.87
CA ASN A 201 -6.53 -29.48 -6.32
C ASN A 201 -7.76 -29.08 -7.17
N LEU A 202 -7.85 -27.80 -7.54
CA LEU A 202 -8.90 -27.30 -8.43
C LEU A 202 -8.87 -27.94 -9.83
N ARG A 203 -7.67 -28.17 -10.40
CA ARG A 203 -7.51 -28.85 -11.70
C ARG A 203 -7.97 -30.30 -11.63
N GLU A 204 -7.60 -30.99 -10.57
CA GLU A 204 -7.91 -32.41 -10.35
C GLU A 204 -9.33 -32.61 -9.80
N LYS A 205 -10.04 -31.52 -9.49
CA LYS A 205 -11.35 -31.50 -8.81
C LYS A 205 -11.33 -32.26 -7.48
N ASP A 206 -10.17 -32.31 -6.83
CA ASP A 206 -10.02 -32.85 -5.49
C ASP A 206 -10.18 -31.73 -4.47
N TYR A 207 -11.36 -31.64 -3.86
CA TYR A 207 -11.65 -30.63 -2.85
C TYR A 207 -11.29 -31.07 -1.43
N THR A 208 -10.79 -32.30 -1.21
CA THR A 208 -10.59 -32.90 0.13
C THR A 208 -9.59 -32.17 1.04
N PHE A 209 -8.92 -31.14 0.54
CA PHE A 209 -8.05 -30.27 1.31
C PHE A 209 -8.79 -29.51 2.42
N ASP A 210 -8.02 -29.04 3.41
CA ASP A 210 -8.50 -28.24 4.52
C ASP A 210 -8.65 -26.76 4.12
N TYR A 211 -9.86 -26.21 4.19
CA TYR A 211 -10.16 -24.81 3.90
C TYR A 211 -9.44 -23.84 4.85
N SER A 212 -9.16 -24.23 6.10
CA SER A 212 -8.39 -23.38 7.04
C SER A 212 -6.96 -23.14 6.58
N SER A 213 -6.39 -24.06 5.79
CA SER A 213 -5.04 -23.93 5.23
C SER A 213 -4.99 -23.02 3.99
N VAL A 214 -6.13 -22.75 3.34
CA VAL A 214 -6.19 -21.97 2.10
C VAL A 214 -6.02 -20.48 2.41
N PRO A 215 -5.04 -19.79 1.82
CA PRO A 215 -4.90 -18.34 1.99
C PRO A 215 -6.17 -17.60 1.54
N SER A 216 -6.65 -16.63 2.31
CA SER A 216 -7.93 -15.95 2.01
C SER A 216 -7.97 -15.28 0.63
N LEU A 217 -6.84 -14.80 0.11
CA LEU A 217 -6.79 -14.27 -1.25
C LEU A 217 -7.09 -15.34 -2.32
N ALA A 218 -6.59 -16.56 -2.11
CA ALA A 218 -6.90 -17.69 -2.99
C ALA A 218 -8.35 -18.15 -2.77
N MET A 219 -8.84 -18.14 -1.52
CA MET A 219 -10.24 -18.44 -1.21
C MET A 219 -11.20 -17.61 -2.06
N ARG A 220 -10.97 -16.29 -2.11
CA ARG A 220 -11.77 -15.33 -2.88
C ARG A 220 -11.67 -15.54 -4.38
N LYS A 221 -10.44 -15.65 -4.88
CA LYS A 221 -10.18 -15.83 -6.32
C LYS A 221 -10.91 -17.05 -6.89
N TYR A 222 -11.06 -18.09 -6.07
CA TYR A 222 -11.66 -19.36 -6.47
C TYR A 222 -13.03 -19.63 -5.83
N SER A 223 -13.66 -18.63 -5.20
CA SER A 223 -14.94 -18.77 -4.49
C SER A 223 -16.02 -19.42 -5.35
N LYS A 224 -16.20 -18.95 -6.59
CA LYS A 224 -17.15 -19.52 -7.57
C LYS A 224 -16.86 -20.99 -7.87
N ALA A 225 -15.60 -21.41 -7.86
CA ALA A 225 -15.23 -22.81 -8.06
C ALA A 225 -15.54 -23.67 -6.83
N PHE A 226 -15.36 -23.13 -5.61
CA PHE A 226 -15.73 -23.81 -4.38
C PHE A 226 -17.24 -23.95 -4.24
N ILE A 227 -18.00 -22.88 -4.45
CA ILE A 227 -19.48 -22.91 -4.41
C ILE A 227 -20.02 -23.91 -5.43
N ARG A 228 -19.52 -23.91 -6.67
CA ARG A 228 -20.03 -24.82 -7.70
C ARG A 228 -19.74 -26.30 -7.43
N ASN A 229 -18.62 -26.63 -6.79
CA ASN A 229 -18.12 -28.01 -6.74
C ASN A 229 -18.06 -28.63 -5.33
N ASP A 230 -18.07 -27.83 -4.26
CA ASP A 230 -17.98 -28.28 -2.86
C ASP A 230 -18.75 -27.36 -1.89
N GLU A 231 -19.93 -26.91 -2.32
CA GLU A 231 -20.79 -25.94 -1.62
C GLU A 231 -20.99 -26.26 -0.13
N LYS A 232 -21.29 -27.53 0.18
CA LYS A 232 -21.62 -27.95 1.56
C LYS A 232 -20.44 -27.75 2.51
N ARG A 233 -19.23 -28.18 2.13
CA ARG A 233 -18.04 -28.03 2.98
C ARG A 233 -17.59 -26.58 3.05
N TYR A 234 -17.73 -25.85 1.94
CA TYR A 234 -17.46 -24.42 1.89
C TYR A 234 -18.36 -23.63 2.86
N ASN A 235 -19.67 -23.89 2.85
CA ASN A 235 -20.61 -23.22 3.75
C ASN A 235 -20.39 -23.64 5.22
N ASN A 236 -20.17 -24.93 5.49
CA ASN A 236 -19.84 -25.41 6.84
C ASN A 236 -18.57 -24.76 7.39
N PHE A 237 -17.56 -24.52 6.54
CA PHE A 237 -16.35 -23.83 6.94
C PHE A 237 -16.64 -22.39 7.42
N PHE A 238 -17.48 -21.63 6.71
CA PHE A 238 -17.85 -20.28 7.14
C PHE A 238 -18.72 -20.28 8.40
N GLU A 239 -19.58 -21.29 8.60
CA GLU A 239 -20.29 -21.47 9.88
C GLU A 239 -19.32 -21.77 11.03
N ASP A 240 -18.29 -22.59 10.81
CA ASP A 240 -17.26 -22.85 11.81
C ASP A 240 -16.40 -21.61 12.10
N VAL A 241 -16.15 -20.75 11.10
CA VAL A 241 -15.51 -19.43 11.30
C VAL A 241 -16.41 -18.52 12.15
N LYS A 242 -17.70 -18.46 11.85
CA LYS A 242 -18.70 -17.67 12.57
C LYS A 242 -18.82 -18.09 14.03
N LEU A 243 -18.74 -19.39 14.31
CA LEU A 243 -18.74 -19.97 15.65
C LEU A 243 -17.37 -19.86 16.36
N GLY A 244 -16.34 -19.31 15.70
CA GLY A 244 -15.00 -19.16 16.25
C GLY A 244 -14.21 -20.47 16.40
N LYS A 245 -14.67 -21.57 15.79
CA LYS A 245 -14.00 -22.88 15.85
C LYS A 245 -12.73 -22.91 14.99
N VAL A 246 -12.75 -22.19 13.87
CA VAL A 246 -11.62 -22.07 12.95
C VAL A 246 -11.37 -20.59 12.61
N LYS A 247 -10.13 -20.25 12.27
CA LYS A 247 -9.75 -18.90 11.84
C LYS A 247 -9.48 -18.86 10.34
N LEU A 248 -9.83 -17.75 9.71
CA LEU A 248 -9.45 -17.47 8.32
C LEU A 248 -7.96 -17.12 8.23
N ASN A 249 -7.28 -17.61 7.19
CA ASN A 249 -5.90 -17.21 6.90
C ASN A 249 -5.84 -15.86 6.17
N THR A 250 -6.11 -14.78 6.92
CA THR A 250 -6.14 -13.38 6.46
C THR A 250 -4.79 -12.67 6.53
N SER A 251 -3.70 -13.40 6.81
CA SER A 251 -2.37 -12.83 7.09
C SER A 251 -1.83 -11.89 6.00
N VAL A 252 -2.23 -12.09 4.74
CA VAL A 252 -1.83 -11.27 3.59
C VAL A 252 -3.01 -10.50 2.97
N LEU A 253 -4.20 -10.57 3.56
CA LEU A 253 -5.39 -9.90 3.07
C LEU A 253 -5.43 -8.46 3.60
N THR A 254 -5.74 -7.51 2.72
CA THR A 254 -5.88 -6.10 3.08
C THR A 254 -7.36 -5.72 3.21
N PRO A 255 -7.71 -4.68 4.00
CA PRO A 255 -9.07 -4.09 3.97
C PRO A 255 -9.50 -3.76 2.55
N PHE A 256 -8.56 -3.24 1.76
CA PHE A 256 -8.73 -2.91 0.36
C PHE A 256 -9.19 -4.11 -0.49
N ASP A 257 -8.61 -5.30 -0.30
CA ASP A 257 -9.00 -6.50 -1.06
C ASP A 257 -10.46 -6.91 -0.78
N VAL A 258 -10.95 -6.70 0.45
CA VAL A 258 -12.33 -7.03 0.84
C VAL A 258 -13.31 -6.06 0.21
N ILE A 259 -13.06 -4.74 0.34
CA ILE A 259 -13.95 -3.73 -0.23
C ILE A 259 -13.96 -3.81 -1.76
N ARG A 260 -12.81 -4.06 -2.39
CA ARG A 260 -12.75 -4.28 -3.84
C ARG A 260 -13.65 -5.43 -4.27
N GLU A 261 -13.60 -6.56 -3.56
CA GLU A 261 -14.43 -7.71 -3.90
C GLU A 261 -15.93 -7.41 -3.75
N ILE A 262 -16.33 -6.64 -2.73
CA ILE A 262 -17.72 -6.20 -2.54
C ILE A 262 -18.19 -5.34 -3.72
N LEU A 263 -17.31 -4.50 -4.28
CA LEU A 263 -17.65 -3.57 -5.36
C LEU A 263 -17.56 -4.19 -6.75
N ASP A 264 -16.71 -5.19 -6.94
CA ASP A 264 -16.56 -5.92 -8.21
C ASP A 264 -17.65 -7.00 -8.41
N CYS A 265 -18.36 -7.39 -7.35
CA CYS A 265 -19.36 -8.44 -7.41
C CYS A 265 -20.72 -7.91 -7.92
N ASP A 266 -21.45 -8.75 -8.68
CA ASP A 266 -22.83 -8.45 -9.06
C ASP A 266 -23.77 -8.54 -7.85
N GLU A 267 -24.95 -7.92 -7.93
CA GLU A 267 -25.87 -7.81 -6.79
C GLU A 267 -26.37 -9.18 -6.26
N GLU A 268 -26.44 -10.21 -7.10
CA GLU A 268 -26.84 -11.55 -6.68
C GLU A 268 -25.72 -12.23 -5.89
N ASP A 269 -24.48 -12.14 -6.39
CA ASP A 269 -23.27 -12.63 -5.74
C ASP A 269 -23.01 -11.87 -4.41
N LYS A 270 -23.20 -10.54 -4.42
CA LYS A 270 -23.11 -9.66 -3.24
C LYS A 270 -24.05 -10.10 -2.13
N LYS A 271 -25.31 -10.38 -2.49
CA LYS A 271 -26.35 -10.80 -1.54
C LYS A 271 -26.08 -12.20 -1.01
N SER A 272 -25.68 -13.13 -1.86
CA SER A 272 -25.41 -14.52 -1.46
C SER A 272 -24.17 -14.66 -0.56
N ARG A 273 -23.12 -13.87 -0.82
CA ARG A 273 -21.84 -13.90 -0.07
C ARG A 273 -21.73 -12.85 1.02
N ARG A 274 -22.83 -12.20 1.37
CA ARG A 274 -22.88 -11.09 2.34
C ARG A 274 -22.29 -11.42 3.71
N GLU A 275 -22.55 -12.63 4.23
CA GLU A 275 -21.98 -13.08 5.51
C GLU A 275 -20.49 -13.41 5.38
N GLU A 276 -20.05 -13.96 4.25
CA GLU A 276 -18.64 -14.25 3.98
C GLU A 276 -17.79 -12.97 4.00
N PHE A 277 -18.27 -11.89 3.39
CA PHE A 277 -17.58 -10.59 3.37
C PHE A 277 -17.41 -10.02 4.78
N ASP A 278 -18.46 -10.11 5.60
CA ASP A 278 -18.45 -9.59 6.97
C ASP A 278 -17.56 -10.41 7.91
N LEU A 279 -17.66 -11.74 7.85
CA LEU A 279 -16.78 -12.64 8.60
C LEU A 279 -15.33 -12.43 8.22
N THR A 280 -15.05 -12.25 6.93
CA THR A 280 -13.73 -11.89 6.43
C THR A 280 -13.23 -10.61 7.09
N TRP A 281 -14.02 -9.54 7.00
CA TRP A 281 -13.64 -8.22 7.46
C TRP A 281 -13.31 -8.24 8.95
N LYS A 282 -14.16 -8.89 9.75
CA LYS A 282 -13.97 -9.09 11.20
C LYS A 282 -12.75 -9.94 11.55
N ASN A 283 -12.27 -10.77 10.63
CA ASN A 283 -11.06 -11.58 10.78
C ASN A 283 -9.79 -10.90 10.20
N LEU A 284 -9.86 -9.66 9.70
CA LEU A 284 -8.66 -8.92 9.34
C LEU A 284 -7.77 -8.72 10.58
N PRO A 285 -6.43 -8.73 10.45
CA PRO A 285 -5.54 -8.52 11.57
C PRO A 285 -5.87 -7.22 12.32
N ASN A 286 -5.84 -7.19 13.66
CA ASN A 286 -5.92 -5.93 14.39
C ASN A 286 -4.54 -5.26 14.36
N ILE A 287 -4.36 -4.27 13.49
CA ILE A 287 -3.08 -3.58 13.30
C ILE A 287 -2.76 -2.60 14.44
N PHE A 288 -3.76 -2.16 15.20
CA PHE A 288 -3.57 -1.31 16.38
C PHE A 288 -3.02 -2.10 17.57
N GLY A 289 -3.38 -3.40 17.65
CA GLY A 289 -3.13 -4.21 18.84
C GLY A 289 -3.79 -3.59 20.06
N ASP A 290 -3.02 -3.38 21.12
CA ASP A 290 -3.48 -2.71 22.35
C ASP A 290 -3.38 -1.19 22.28
N ASN A 291 -2.66 -0.65 21.31
CA ASN A 291 -2.48 0.80 21.15
C ASN A 291 -3.79 1.48 20.75
N ASN A 292 -3.78 2.82 20.87
CA ASN A 292 -4.82 3.70 20.38
C ASN A 292 -4.18 4.76 19.49
N LEU A 293 -4.93 5.25 18.52
CA LEU A 293 -4.54 6.36 17.67
C LEU A 293 -5.61 7.45 17.82
N ASN A 294 -5.28 8.54 18.51
CA ASN A 294 -6.19 9.70 18.63
C ASN A 294 -6.26 10.45 17.29
N ALA A 295 -6.91 9.85 16.32
CA ALA A 295 -7.00 10.34 14.95
C ALA A 295 -8.43 10.29 14.42
N ILE A 296 -8.74 11.23 13.54
CA ILE A 296 -9.90 11.12 12.65
C ILE A 296 -9.43 10.92 11.22
N ALA A 297 -9.97 9.91 10.54
CA ALA A 297 -9.70 9.71 9.13
C ALA A 297 -10.59 10.65 8.29
N ALA A 298 -9.99 11.28 7.28
CA ALA A 298 -10.67 12.05 6.26
C ALA A 298 -10.39 11.36 4.92
N CYS A 299 -11.43 10.76 4.32
CA CYS A 299 -11.32 10.00 3.10
C CYS A 299 -11.81 10.78 1.88
N ASP A 300 -10.97 10.78 0.85
CA ASP A 300 -11.29 11.35 -0.44
C ASP A 300 -12.21 10.41 -1.22
N VAL A 301 -13.38 10.91 -1.61
CA VAL A 301 -14.36 10.21 -2.45
C VAL A 301 -14.66 10.97 -3.74
N SER A 302 -13.73 11.83 -4.17
CA SER A 302 -13.83 12.66 -5.37
C SER A 302 -13.79 11.85 -6.67
N GLY A 303 -14.11 12.52 -7.78
CA GLY A 303 -14.17 11.90 -9.11
C GLY A 303 -12.82 11.35 -9.58
N SER A 304 -11.70 12.02 -9.27
CA SER A 304 -10.36 11.54 -9.66
C SER A 304 -10.05 10.17 -9.03
N MET A 305 -10.51 9.96 -7.79
CA MET A 305 -10.36 8.71 -7.05
C MET A 305 -11.13 7.55 -7.68
N GLY A 306 -12.32 7.82 -8.23
CA GLY A 306 -13.16 6.84 -8.92
C GLY A 306 -12.75 6.54 -10.36
N MET A 307 -12.18 7.53 -11.07
CA MET A 307 -11.80 7.39 -12.48
C MET A 307 -10.41 6.78 -12.68
N ALA A 308 -9.50 6.96 -11.72
CA ALA A 308 -8.15 6.42 -11.82
C ALA A 308 -8.11 4.91 -11.53
N LEU A 309 -7.35 4.16 -12.33
CA LEU A 309 -7.09 2.72 -12.11
C LEU A 309 -8.37 1.91 -11.84
N ASN A 310 -9.44 2.14 -12.60
CA ASN A 310 -10.74 1.49 -12.41
C ASN A 310 -11.31 1.66 -10.98
N GLY A 311 -11.10 2.83 -10.36
CA GLY A 311 -11.63 3.16 -9.04
C GLY A 311 -10.79 2.66 -7.86
N GLU A 312 -9.65 2.01 -8.10
CA GLU A 312 -8.85 1.48 -6.99
C GLU A 312 -8.42 2.52 -5.92
N PRO A 313 -8.12 3.79 -6.25
CA PRO A 313 -7.85 4.80 -5.22
C PRO A 313 -9.06 5.07 -4.32
N LEU A 314 -10.27 5.20 -4.87
CA LEU A 314 -11.50 5.35 -4.11
C LEU A 314 -11.72 4.18 -3.16
N ILE A 315 -11.59 2.96 -3.67
CA ILE A 315 -11.74 1.72 -2.89
C ILE A 315 -10.72 1.71 -1.73
N CYS A 316 -9.47 2.12 -1.98
CA CYS A 316 -8.43 2.21 -0.95
C CYS A 316 -8.75 3.27 0.11
N SER A 317 -9.22 4.44 -0.31
CA SER A 317 -9.60 5.54 0.56
C SER A 317 -10.70 5.13 1.54
N VAL A 318 -11.79 4.58 1.01
CA VAL A 318 -12.94 4.10 1.81
C VAL A 318 -12.55 2.94 2.71
N ALA A 319 -11.82 1.95 2.19
CA ALA A 319 -11.41 0.77 2.96
C ALA A 319 -10.53 1.14 4.15
N LEU A 320 -9.54 2.02 3.97
CA LEU A 320 -8.67 2.47 5.04
C LEU A 320 -9.44 3.30 6.07
N ALA A 321 -10.36 4.17 5.65
CA ALA A 321 -11.14 5.00 6.56
C ALA A 321 -12.06 4.18 7.48
N ILE A 322 -12.82 3.25 6.92
CA ILE A 322 -13.69 2.34 7.70
C ILE A 322 -12.83 1.52 8.67
N TYR A 323 -11.71 0.96 8.17
CA TYR A 323 -10.83 0.12 8.97
C TYR A 323 -10.17 0.87 10.13
N ILE A 324 -9.67 2.10 9.88
CA ILE A 324 -9.13 2.97 10.92
C ILE A 324 -10.22 3.33 11.93
N ALA A 325 -11.40 3.75 11.48
CA ALA A 325 -12.50 4.15 12.35
C ALA A 325 -12.92 3.03 13.31
N GLN A 326 -13.05 1.79 12.80
CA GLN A 326 -13.46 0.65 13.62
C GLN A 326 -12.36 0.16 14.59
N LEU A 327 -11.08 0.30 14.25
CA LEU A 327 -9.98 -0.08 15.15
C LEU A 327 -9.60 1.02 16.15
N ASN A 328 -9.97 2.26 15.88
CA ASN A 328 -9.73 3.39 16.77
C ASN A 328 -10.40 3.17 18.13
N LYS A 329 -9.74 3.53 19.23
CA LYS A 329 -10.26 3.41 20.61
C LYS A 329 -10.43 4.79 21.29
N SER A 330 -10.19 5.88 20.57
CA SER A 330 -10.41 7.26 21.02
C SER A 330 -11.88 7.68 20.83
N ALA A 331 -12.17 8.96 21.06
CA ALA A 331 -13.49 9.56 20.82
C ALA A 331 -13.99 9.41 19.37
N PHE A 332 -13.09 9.11 18.43
CA PHE A 332 -13.40 8.93 17.00
C PHE A 332 -13.66 7.46 16.61
N HIS A 333 -13.86 6.55 17.57
CA HIS A 333 -14.24 5.16 17.29
C HIS A 333 -15.54 5.12 16.46
N ASN A 334 -15.54 4.37 15.36
CA ASN A 334 -16.62 4.27 14.37
C ASN A 334 -17.00 5.60 13.68
N HIS A 335 -16.12 6.60 13.73
CA HIS A 335 -16.33 7.88 13.07
C HIS A 335 -15.19 8.22 12.10
N PHE A 336 -15.55 8.71 10.92
CA PHE A 336 -14.61 9.29 9.97
C PHE A 336 -15.32 10.36 9.13
N ILE A 337 -14.56 11.13 8.38
CA ILE A 337 -15.06 12.20 7.53
C ILE A 337 -14.91 11.77 6.07
N ASP A 338 -15.96 11.91 5.26
CA ASP A 338 -15.79 11.99 3.81
C ASP A 338 -15.58 13.45 3.42
N PHE A 339 -14.72 13.72 2.44
CA PHE A 339 -14.63 15.06 1.87
C PHE A 339 -14.89 15.02 0.38
N CYS A 340 -16.11 15.41 0.05
CA CYS A 340 -16.61 15.62 -1.29
C CYS A 340 -17.69 16.70 -1.20
N GLY A 341 -17.37 17.89 -1.71
CA GLY A 341 -18.27 19.03 -1.62
C GLY A 341 -18.34 19.58 -0.22
N ASN A 342 -19.44 19.32 0.48
CA ASN A 342 -19.55 19.59 1.90
C ASN A 342 -19.20 18.31 2.67
N SER A 343 -18.05 18.32 3.35
CA SER A 343 -17.62 17.19 4.20
C SER A 343 -18.70 16.78 5.18
N LYS A 344 -18.88 15.47 5.36
CA LYS A 344 -19.79 14.90 6.37
C LYS A 344 -19.03 13.97 7.29
N ILE A 345 -19.43 13.97 8.55
CA ILE A 345 -19.05 12.91 9.48
C ILE A 345 -19.95 11.71 9.24
N HIS A 346 -19.34 10.54 9.16
CA HIS A 346 -20.00 9.24 9.11
C HIS A 346 -19.97 8.62 10.49
N ASP A 347 -21.13 8.18 10.98
CA ASP A 347 -21.26 7.33 12.16
C ASP A 347 -21.67 5.93 11.70
N ILE A 348 -20.75 4.98 11.80
CA ILE A 348 -20.97 3.59 11.40
C ILE A 348 -21.20 2.66 12.60
N SER A 349 -21.39 3.21 13.81
CA SER A 349 -21.55 2.45 15.05
C SER A 349 -22.76 1.52 15.05
N ASN A 350 -23.82 1.90 14.33
CA ASN A 350 -25.08 1.16 14.26
C ASN A 350 -25.21 0.25 13.03
N ILE A 351 -24.12 0.09 12.26
CA ILE A 351 -24.11 -0.72 11.03
C ILE A 351 -23.28 -1.99 11.26
N ASN A 352 -23.96 -3.15 11.27
CA ASN A 352 -23.35 -4.40 11.74
C ASN A 352 -22.63 -5.23 10.67
N ASN A 353 -22.85 -4.91 9.39
CA ASN A 353 -22.32 -5.67 8.26
C ASN A 353 -21.52 -4.77 7.32
N ILE A 354 -20.31 -5.20 6.95
CA ILE A 354 -19.42 -4.42 6.09
C ILE A 354 -20.03 -4.02 4.75
N VAL A 355 -20.89 -4.86 4.16
CA VAL A 355 -21.56 -4.55 2.88
C VAL A 355 -22.48 -3.33 3.04
N ASP A 356 -23.22 -3.25 4.14
CA ASP A 356 -24.08 -2.10 4.42
C ASP A 356 -23.27 -0.84 4.72
N VAL A 357 -22.12 -0.98 5.40
CA VAL A 357 -21.21 0.15 5.66
C VAL A 357 -20.73 0.72 4.33
N VAL A 358 -20.26 -0.12 3.42
CA VAL A 358 -19.81 0.31 2.08
C VAL A 358 -20.93 1.01 1.32
N ASP A 359 -22.12 0.41 1.29
CA ASP A 359 -23.28 0.99 0.59
C ASP A 359 -23.73 2.32 1.21
N TYR A 360 -23.66 2.46 2.53
CA TYR A 360 -23.95 3.70 3.25
C TYR A 360 -22.98 4.82 2.84
N VAL A 361 -21.68 4.52 2.81
CA VAL A 361 -20.63 5.49 2.47
C VAL A 361 -20.68 5.89 1.00
N LEU A 362 -20.89 4.95 0.08
CA LEU A 362 -20.94 5.30 -1.35
C LEU A 362 -22.18 6.09 -1.75
N ARG A 363 -23.29 5.96 -0.99
CA ARG A 363 -24.52 6.75 -1.22
C ARG A 363 -24.41 8.18 -0.69
N SER A 364 -23.43 8.52 0.15
CA SER A 364 -23.34 9.86 0.75
C SER A 364 -22.66 10.90 -0.13
N SER A 365 -21.90 10.48 -1.16
CA SER A 365 -21.12 11.32 -2.08
C SER A 365 -22.01 12.04 -3.09
N VAL A 366 -21.92 13.38 -3.17
CA VAL A 366 -22.90 14.19 -3.92
C VAL A 366 -22.31 14.98 -5.10
N ASP A 367 -21.03 15.39 -5.08
CA ASP A 367 -20.51 16.35 -6.08
C ASP A 367 -19.10 16.07 -6.66
N TYR A 368 -18.47 14.96 -6.27
CA TYR A 368 -17.17 14.48 -6.74
C TYR A 368 -15.97 15.45 -6.62
N SER A 369 -16.01 16.46 -5.74
CA SER A 369 -14.93 17.45 -5.56
C SER A 369 -13.92 17.10 -4.44
N THR A 370 -12.70 17.67 -4.47
CA THR A 370 -11.63 17.41 -3.48
C THR A 370 -11.55 18.53 -2.42
N ASN A 371 -12.62 18.73 -1.66
CA ASN A 371 -12.78 19.91 -0.79
C ASN A 371 -12.24 19.73 0.64
N ILE A 372 -10.92 19.66 0.79
CA ILE A 372 -10.27 19.56 2.10
C ILE A 372 -10.55 20.79 3.01
N ASN A 373 -10.87 21.94 2.41
CA ASN A 373 -11.26 23.17 3.10
C ASN A 373 -12.43 22.92 4.06
N SER A 374 -13.41 22.11 3.64
CA SER A 374 -14.61 21.85 4.42
C SER A 374 -14.33 21.02 5.68
N VAL A 375 -13.33 20.13 5.66
CA VAL A 375 -12.86 19.39 6.83
C VAL A 375 -12.32 20.34 7.90
N PHE A 376 -11.38 21.20 7.50
CA PHE A 376 -10.75 22.14 8.43
C PHE A 376 -11.73 23.20 8.94
N LYS A 377 -12.62 23.72 8.08
CA LYS A 377 -13.71 24.62 8.47
C LYS A 377 -14.61 23.98 9.53
N ALA A 378 -15.04 22.74 9.32
CA ALA A 378 -15.92 22.04 10.25
C ALA A 378 -15.26 21.85 11.62
N LEU A 379 -13.99 21.41 11.65
CA LEU A 379 -13.24 21.22 12.89
C LEU A 379 -13.07 22.53 13.66
N LEU A 380 -12.54 23.57 13.02
CA LEU A 380 -12.25 24.84 13.69
C LEU A 380 -13.53 25.54 14.15
N ASN A 381 -14.57 25.59 13.32
CA ASN A 381 -15.84 26.22 13.69
C ASN A 381 -16.50 25.50 14.87
N THR A 382 -16.42 24.17 14.91
CA THR A 382 -16.94 23.38 16.04
C THR A 382 -16.17 23.67 17.31
N ALA A 383 -14.84 23.75 17.24
CA ALA A 383 -14.00 24.07 18.38
C ALA A 383 -14.30 25.47 18.94
N ILE A 384 -14.31 26.49 18.08
CA ILE A 384 -14.62 27.88 18.46
C ILE A 384 -16.02 27.99 19.05
N LYS A 385 -17.05 27.47 18.36
CA LYS A 385 -18.45 27.62 18.75
C LYS A 385 -18.75 27.02 20.12
N ASN A 386 -18.08 25.91 20.46
CA ASN A 386 -18.35 25.18 21.69
C ASN A 386 -17.26 25.36 22.75
N HIS A 387 -16.27 26.23 22.51
CA HIS A 387 -15.13 26.46 23.42
C HIS A 387 -14.40 25.16 23.81
N VAL A 388 -14.18 24.29 22.82
CA VAL A 388 -13.56 22.97 23.02
C VAL A 388 -12.09 23.17 23.41
N PRO A 389 -11.59 22.57 24.50
CA PRO A 389 -10.17 22.60 24.83
C PRO A 389 -9.29 21.94 23.75
N GLU A 390 -8.04 22.39 23.57
CA GLU A 390 -7.13 21.83 22.56
C GLU A 390 -6.90 20.33 22.75
N GLU A 391 -6.94 19.84 24.00
CA GLU A 391 -6.73 18.44 24.34
C GLU A 391 -7.88 17.52 23.86
N GLU A 392 -9.06 18.08 23.60
CA GLU A 392 -10.23 17.35 23.08
C GLU A 392 -10.25 17.30 21.54
N LEU A 393 -9.41 18.09 20.86
CA LEU A 393 -9.26 17.99 19.41
C LEU A 393 -8.54 16.67 19.03
N PRO A 394 -8.78 16.14 17.82
CA PRO A 394 -8.00 15.01 17.34
C PRO A 394 -6.52 15.36 17.33
N LYS A 395 -5.68 14.47 17.86
CA LYS A 395 -4.22 14.63 17.76
C LYS A 395 -3.76 14.57 16.30
N TYR A 396 -4.39 13.70 15.51
CA TYR A 396 -4.09 13.50 14.10
C TYR A 396 -5.32 13.63 13.19
N ILE A 397 -5.12 14.21 12.01
CA ILE A 397 -6.06 14.09 10.89
C ILE A 397 -5.36 13.27 9.80
N ILE A 398 -5.93 12.11 9.46
CA ILE A 398 -5.37 11.23 8.42
C ILE A 398 -6.10 11.51 7.11
N ILE A 399 -5.46 12.21 6.20
CA ILE A 399 -6.03 12.55 4.89
C ILE A 399 -5.62 11.49 3.89
N ILE A 400 -6.59 10.73 3.38
CA ILE A 400 -6.37 9.63 2.43
C ILE A 400 -6.84 10.10 1.04
N SER A 401 -5.91 10.39 0.13
CA SER A 401 -6.21 11.11 -1.13
C SER A 401 -5.12 10.90 -2.21
N ASP A 402 -5.36 11.41 -3.42
CA ASP A 402 -4.33 11.61 -4.45
C ASP A 402 -3.50 12.90 -4.25
N MET A 403 -3.87 13.73 -3.27
CA MET A 403 -3.28 15.04 -2.90
C MET A 403 -3.60 16.19 -3.88
N GLU A 404 -4.47 15.98 -4.86
CA GLU A 404 -4.88 17.00 -5.84
C GLU A 404 -6.02 17.87 -5.25
N PHE A 405 -5.76 18.53 -4.12
CA PHE A 405 -6.78 19.32 -3.43
C PHE A 405 -7.27 20.52 -4.24
N ASN A 406 -8.54 20.88 -4.05
CA ASN A 406 -9.08 22.16 -4.51
C ASN A 406 -8.43 23.32 -3.74
N GLN A 407 -8.36 24.49 -4.38
CA GLN A 407 -7.88 25.70 -3.71
C GLN A 407 -8.83 26.07 -2.57
N CYS A 408 -8.31 26.23 -1.35
CA CYS A 408 -9.13 26.57 -0.18
C CYS A 408 -9.60 28.03 -0.20
N GLU A 409 -8.70 28.96 -0.54
CA GLU A 409 -8.94 30.39 -0.70
C GLU A 409 -7.95 30.97 -1.71
N LEU A 410 -8.32 32.07 -2.38
CA LEU A 410 -7.46 32.79 -3.32
C LEU A 410 -6.33 33.52 -2.56
N THR A 411 -5.24 32.80 -2.30
CA THR A 411 -4.05 33.30 -1.61
C THR A 411 -2.80 32.74 -2.28
N ASN A 412 -1.61 33.32 -2.06
CA ASN A 412 -0.34 32.75 -2.54
C ASN A 412 0.24 31.71 -1.57
N LYS A 413 -0.62 30.99 -0.84
CA LYS A 413 -0.25 30.02 0.20
C LYS A 413 -0.83 28.67 -0.13
N THR A 414 -0.09 27.63 0.19
CA THR A 414 -0.63 26.26 0.14
C THR A 414 -1.79 26.09 1.11
N ASN A 415 -2.67 25.13 0.84
CA ASN A 415 -3.79 24.81 1.72
C ASN A 415 -3.33 24.55 3.17
N PHE A 416 -2.18 23.89 3.35
CA PHE A 416 -1.60 23.64 4.66
C PHE A 416 -1.15 24.93 5.36
N GLU A 417 -0.36 25.78 4.69
CA GLU A 417 0.10 27.07 5.22
C GLU A 417 -1.07 27.97 5.62
N TYR A 418 -2.10 28.04 4.77
CA TYR A 418 -3.33 28.79 5.03
C TYR A 418 -4.02 28.31 6.30
N TRP A 419 -4.32 27.01 6.40
CA TRP A 419 -5.06 26.47 7.54
C TRP A 419 -4.28 26.52 8.85
N LYS A 420 -2.96 26.31 8.82
CA LYS A 420 -2.09 26.50 9.98
C LYS A 420 -2.21 27.92 10.54
N GLU A 421 -2.23 28.94 9.68
CA GLU A 421 -2.41 30.33 10.10
C GLU A 421 -3.81 30.61 10.65
N ILE A 422 -4.86 30.09 10.01
CA ILE A 422 -6.25 30.32 10.44
C ILE A 422 -6.52 29.69 11.82
N PHE A 423 -6.02 28.47 12.08
CA PHE A 423 -6.09 27.86 13.41
C PHE A 423 -5.38 28.75 14.45
N ASN A 424 -4.12 29.13 14.18
CA ASN A 424 -3.33 29.95 15.10
C ASN A 424 -3.99 31.31 15.41
N LYS A 425 -4.61 31.96 14.41
CA LYS A 425 -5.34 33.23 14.60
C LYS A 425 -6.55 33.10 15.52
N ASN A 426 -7.09 31.90 15.67
CA ASN A 426 -8.23 31.60 16.53
C ASN A 426 -7.81 30.93 17.86
N ASN A 427 -6.52 31.00 18.22
CA ASN A 427 -5.95 30.38 19.43
C ASN A 427 -6.11 28.86 19.50
N TYR A 428 -6.11 28.18 18.34
CA TYR A 428 -6.03 26.72 18.26
C TYR A 428 -4.77 26.32 17.50
N LYS A 429 -4.12 25.22 17.90
CA LYS A 429 -3.13 24.56 17.04
C LYS A 429 -3.84 23.71 15.99
N LEU A 430 -3.36 23.73 14.74
CA LEU A 430 -3.80 22.78 13.72
C LEU A 430 -3.40 21.36 14.14
N PRO A 431 -4.34 20.39 14.23
CA PRO A 431 -4.00 18.99 14.44
C PRO A 431 -2.95 18.49 13.45
N ARG A 432 -2.09 17.57 13.88
CA ARG A 432 -1.03 17.04 13.03
C ARG A 432 -1.62 16.29 11.85
N ILE A 433 -1.20 16.63 10.64
CA ILE A 433 -1.74 16.02 9.43
C ILE A 433 -0.86 14.85 9.01
N ILE A 434 -1.51 13.72 8.73
CA ILE A 434 -0.91 12.58 8.06
C ILE A 434 -1.43 12.56 6.63
N PHE A 435 -0.59 12.95 5.67
CA PHE A 435 -0.89 12.87 4.26
C PHE A 435 -0.62 11.45 3.77
N TRP A 436 -1.69 10.70 3.53
CA TRP A 436 -1.64 9.35 3.00
C TRP A 436 -1.97 9.35 1.52
N ASN A 437 -0.93 9.34 0.68
CA ASN A 437 -1.12 9.33 -0.77
C ASN A 437 -1.46 7.92 -1.28
N VAL A 438 -2.59 7.77 -1.96
CA VAL A 438 -3.05 6.49 -2.54
C VAL A 438 -3.02 6.46 -4.07
N ASN A 439 -2.78 7.61 -4.72
CA ASN A 439 -2.62 7.73 -6.17
C ASN A 439 -1.80 8.99 -6.56
N SER A 440 -0.49 8.85 -6.76
CA SER A 440 0.39 9.98 -7.07
C SER A 440 0.48 10.21 -8.58
N LEU A 441 -0.29 11.19 -9.09
CA LEU A 441 -0.29 11.58 -10.50
C LEU A 441 0.75 12.67 -10.78
N SER A 442 0.65 13.81 -10.10
CA SER A 442 1.58 14.93 -10.29
C SER A 442 2.83 14.78 -9.41
N ARG A 443 3.82 15.66 -9.63
CA ARG A 443 4.98 15.83 -8.74
C ARG A 443 4.74 17.03 -7.85
N ILE A 444 4.05 16.78 -6.75
CA ILE A 444 3.61 17.80 -5.79
C ILE A 444 3.75 17.27 -4.36
N MET A 445 3.93 18.19 -3.40
CA MET A 445 3.97 17.92 -1.97
C MET A 445 3.16 18.98 -1.21
N PRO A 446 2.14 18.58 -0.42
CA PRO A 446 1.23 19.53 0.23
C PRO A 446 1.86 20.31 1.39
N ALA A 447 3.04 19.90 1.86
CA ALA A 447 3.80 20.55 2.94
C ALA A 447 5.31 20.28 2.78
N LEU A 448 6.13 21.00 3.55
CA LEU A 448 7.59 20.91 3.51
C LEU A 448 8.11 19.95 4.60
N LYS A 449 9.38 19.54 4.48
CA LYS A 449 10.01 18.60 5.42
C LYS A 449 10.02 19.08 6.88
N ASN A 450 10.06 20.39 7.09
CA ASN A 450 10.10 21.01 8.43
C ASN A 450 8.69 21.31 8.98
N ASP A 451 7.63 20.98 8.25
CA ASP A 451 6.28 21.16 8.75
C ASP A 451 5.89 20.04 9.72
N ASP A 452 4.95 20.36 10.63
CA ASP A 452 4.41 19.44 11.64
C ASP A 452 3.44 18.44 10.99
N VAL A 453 3.96 17.61 10.07
CA VAL A 453 3.21 16.68 9.22
C VAL A 453 3.94 15.35 9.04
N LEU A 454 3.18 14.31 8.71
CA LEU A 454 3.69 12.99 8.35
C LEU A 454 3.28 12.64 6.93
N PHE A 455 4.21 12.09 6.14
CA PHE A 455 3.93 11.59 4.81
C PHE A 455 3.99 10.07 4.75
N VAL A 456 2.96 9.45 4.20
CA VAL A 456 2.90 8.01 3.93
C VAL A 456 2.25 7.74 2.58
N SER A 457 2.48 6.55 2.01
CA SER A 457 1.91 6.20 0.71
C SER A 457 1.57 4.73 0.54
N GLY A 458 0.71 4.47 -0.45
CA GLY A 458 0.33 3.14 -0.90
C GLY A 458 -0.92 2.58 -0.25
N ARG A 459 -1.18 1.30 -0.50
CA ARG A 459 -2.48 0.66 -0.23
C ARG A 459 -2.43 -0.40 0.87
N SER A 460 -1.36 -0.41 1.66
CA SER A 460 -1.12 -1.40 2.70
C SER A 460 -1.51 -0.85 4.06
N GLN A 461 -2.33 -1.58 4.80
CA GLN A 461 -2.66 -1.26 6.19
C GLN A 461 -1.45 -1.33 7.12
N ASN A 462 -0.35 -1.97 6.73
CA ASN A 462 0.87 -2.04 7.56
C ASN A 462 1.46 -0.66 7.85
N VAL A 463 1.21 0.33 6.99
CA VAL A 463 1.59 1.73 7.20
C VAL A 463 1.05 2.28 8.53
N ILE A 464 -0.13 1.82 8.97
CA ILE A 464 -0.74 2.22 10.24
C ILE A 464 0.17 1.88 11.42
N LYS A 465 0.90 0.75 11.38
CA LYS A 465 1.83 0.38 12.46
C LYS A 465 2.89 1.45 12.66
N ASN A 466 3.41 1.98 11.56
CA ASN A 466 4.44 3.03 11.59
C ASN A 466 3.87 4.33 12.15
N ILE A 467 2.64 4.68 11.75
CA ILE A 467 1.92 5.84 12.29
C ILE A 467 1.71 5.70 13.80
N ILE A 468 1.28 4.55 14.30
CA ILE A 468 1.07 4.33 15.74
C ILE A 468 2.41 4.36 16.50
N ASN A 469 3.47 3.79 15.92
CA ASN A 469 4.78 3.76 16.56
C ASN A 469 5.41 5.15 16.73
N ILE A 470 5.01 6.14 15.93
CA ILE A 470 5.55 7.50 16.03
C ILE A 470 5.25 8.14 17.40
N ASP A 471 4.18 7.71 18.08
CA ASP A 471 3.79 8.20 19.40
C ASP A 471 4.74 7.76 20.52
N LYS A 472 5.70 6.86 20.23
CA LYS A 472 6.77 6.48 21.16
C LYS A 472 7.86 7.57 21.27
N TYR A 473 7.93 8.47 20.30
CA TYR A 473 8.89 9.56 20.29
C TYR A 473 8.28 10.79 20.95
N ASP A 474 9.10 11.61 21.61
CA ASP A 474 8.67 12.95 22.00
C ASP A 474 8.62 13.82 20.74
N LEU A 475 7.42 14.07 20.24
CA LEU A 475 7.18 14.83 19.01
C LEU A 475 7.10 16.34 19.28
N ALA A 476 7.30 16.79 20.53
CA ALA A 476 7.37 18.21 20.84
C ALA A 476 8.72 18.77 20.40
N ASN A 477 8.71 19.86 19.63
CA ASN A 477 9.91 20.58 19.17
C ASN A 477 10.89 19.76 18.31
N GLN A 478 10.42 18.69 17.66
CA GLN A 478 11.24 17.97 16.69
C GLN A 478 11.01 18.50 15.28
N ASP A 479 12.12 18.89 14.64
CA ASP A 479 12.15 19.17 13.22
C ASP A 479 12.11 17.85 12.43
N GLU A 480 11.55 17.90 11.23
CA GLU A 480 11.55 16.77 10.28
C GLU A 480 10.87 15.48 10.80
N LEU A 481 9.68 15.60 11.41
CA LEU A 481 8.88 14.47 11.90
C LEU A 481 8.68 13.34 10.87
N SER A 482 8.47 13.71 9.61
CA SER A 482 8.38 12.75 8.52
C SER A 482 9.66 11.94 8.34
N MET A 483 10.83 12.52 8.57
CA MET A 483 12.09 11.78 8.51
C MET A 483 12.23 10.80 9.68
N ILE A 484 11.77 11.15 10.88
CA ILE A 484 11.75 10.24 12.03
C ILE A 484 10.86 9.03 11.74
N LEU A 485 9.68 9.25 11.16
CA LEU A 485 8.79 8.17 10.72
C LEU A 485 9.49 7.25 9.70
N ILE A 486 10.21 7.82 8.73
CA ILE A 486 10.95 7.06 7.73
C ILE A 486 12.05 6.24 8.39
N LEU A 487 12.85 6.84 9.27
CA LEU A 487 13.92 6.15 9.98
C LEU A 487 13.39 4.98 10.83
N ASP A 488 12.30 5.18 11.59
CA ASP A 488 11.68 4.11 12.37
C ASP A 488 11.10 3.01 11.47
N THR A 489 10.44 3.39 10.37
CA THR A 489 9.86 2.44 9.41
C THR A 489 10.93 1.58 8.76
N LEU A 490 12.09 2.16 8.46
CA LEU A 490 13.15 1.53 7.67
C LEU A 490 14.23 0.84 8.53
N LYS A 491 14.18 0.93 9.86
CA LYS A 491 15.25 0.45 10.76
C LYS A 491 15.58 -1.03 10.64
N ASP A 492 14.60 -1.87 10.31
CA ASP A 492 14.78 -3.32 10.20
C ASP A 492 15.29 -3.77 8.82
N TYR A 493 15.40 -2.85 7.86
CA TYR A 493 15.94 -3.14 6.53
C TYR A 493 17.44 -2.87 6.55
N ASN A 494 18.23 -3.91 6.32
CA ASN A 494 19.69 -3.81 6.23
C ASN A 494 20.13 -3.94 4.77
N ILE A 495 21.01 -3.04 4.33
CA ILE A 495 21.56 -3.09 2.98
C ILE A 495 22.96 -2.49 2.93
N ASP A 496 23.82 -3.13 2.14
CA ASP A 496 25.16 -2.65 1.81
C ASP A 496 25.10 -1.89 0.47
N ILE A 497 25.51 -0.62 0.48
CA ILE A 497 25.57 0.22 -0.73
C ILE A 497 26.91 -0.05 -1.41
N LYS A 498 26.86 -0.66 -2.60
CA LYS A 498 28.03 -1.24 -3.29
C LYS A 498 28.61 -0.38 -4.40
N ASP A 499 27.92 0.70 -4.80
CA ASP A 499 28.23 1.51 -5.99
C ASP A 499 28.51 2.97 -5.64
#